data_AF-A0A8S2X3B5-F1
#
_entry.id   AF-A0A8S2X3B5-F1
#
_cell.length_a   1.000
_cell.length_b   1.000
_cell.length_c   1.000
_cell.angle_alpha   90.00
_cell.angle_beta   90.00
_cell.angle_gamma   90.00
#
_symmetry.space_group_name_H-M   'P 1'
#
loop_
_entity.id
_entity.type
_entity.pdbx_description
1 polymer ?
#
loop_
_entity_poly.entity_id
_entity_poly.type
_entity_poly.pdbx_seq_one_letter_code
_entity_poly.pdbx_strand_id
1 'polypeptide(L)'
;IGVLTVEPVEGHLVDAPINTTLLNQAYDLWKYYDYDTFPGDTNVSSYALFTFDAAWSLILSLQQLCSIQLPCLEFVNVSNCYNRLFLHSEHYYSIMSKMTFLGVSGQIKFSNETADRVDDAYYIVKNIQTLNTDPNNIYYLPVLKWYTGSDKWTYYTNESNDIIWPDLSKNIPKDHRLISGQKLRIAIMEVAPFIMLKNSTNMYNNMTDNYKIVDMTSFHGFFKDILSNLQDRMGFIPVIMLVKPDTKYN
;
A
#
# COMPACT_ATOMS: atom_id res chain seq x y z
N ILE A 1 -7.28 -3.23 -17.74
CA ILE A 1 -6.95 -3.45 -16.31
C ILE A 1 -6.25 -2.18 -15.80
N GLY A 2 -6.45 -1.81 -14.53
CA GLY A 2 -5.83 -0.63 -13.92
C GLY A 2 -5.56 -0.85 -12.44
N VAL A 3 -4.71 -1.82 -12.16
CA VAL A 3 -4.29 -2.21 -10.80
C VAL A 3 -2.87 -1.72 -10.58
N LEU A 4 -2.54 -1.33 -9.35
CA LEU A 4 -1.20 -0.91 -8.96
C LEU A 4 -0.60 -1.96 -8.03
N THR A 5 0.61 -2.42 -8.32
CA THR A 5 1.42 -3.22 -7.40
C THR A 5 2.62 -2.41 -6.95
N VAL A 6 2.99 -2.56 -5.67
CA VAL A 6 4.17 -1.92 -5.10
C VAL A 6 5.18 -3.01 -4.80
N GLU A 7 6.40 -2.85 -5.30
CA GLU A 7 7.46 -3.84 -5.19
C GLU A 7 8.75 -3.20 -4.67
N PRO A 8 9.47 -3.84 -3.74
CA PRO A 8 10.79 -3.39 -3.33
C PRO A 8 11.79 -3.61 -4.47
N VAL A 9 12.73 -2.67 -4.64
CA VAL A 9 13.74 -2.72 -5.69
C VAL A 9 15.11 -2.29 -5.18
N GLU A 10 16.13 -2.48 -6.02
CA GLU A 10 17.48 -1.93 -5.84
C GLU A 10 17.59 -0.47 -6.27
N GLY A 11 18.59 0.21 -5.72
CA GLY A 11 18.77 1.66 -5.84
C GLY A 11 18.88 2.16 -7.28
N HIS A 12 19.55 1.43 -8.16
CA HIS A 12 19.74 1.89 -9.54
C HIS A 12 18.41 2.04 -10.31
N LEU A 13 17.37 1.25 -9.97
CA LEU A 13 16.04 1.36 -10.58
C LEU A 13 15.30 2.64 -10.16
N VAL A 14 15.78 3.33 -9.13
CA VAL A 14 15.22 4.60 -8.67
C VAL A 14 16.23 5.75 -8.74
N ASP A 15 17.27 5.61 -9.56
CA ASP A 15 18.39 6.55 -9.73
C ASP A 15 19.21 6.80 -8.45
N ALA A 16 19.15 5.89 -7.49
CA ALA A 16 19.98 5.93 -6.30
C ALA A 16 21.36 5.29 -6.57
N PRO A 17 22.42 5.74 -5.87
CA PRO A 17 23.77 5.24 -6.11
C PRO A 17 23.88 3.75 -5.74
N ILE A 18 24.68 3.03 -6.51
CA ILE A 18 25.08 1.65 -6.23
C ILE A 18 26.59 1.49 -6.40
N ASN A 19 27.16 0.45 -5.80
CA ASN A 19 28.56 0.11 -5.98
C ASN A 19 28.76 -0.78 -7.22
N THR A 20 28.88 -0.13 -8.38
CA THR A 20 29.06 -0.82 -9.67
C THR A 20 30.36 -1.63 -9.74
N THR A 21 31.42 -1.18 -9.07
CA THR A 21 32.68 -1.92 -8.99
C THR A 21 32.49 -3.25 -8.26
N LEU A 22 31.84 -3.24 -7.09
CA LEU A 22 31.54 -4.45 -6.34
C LEU A 22 30.59 -5.37 -7.11
N LEU A 23 29.61 -4.80 -7.82
CA LEU A 23 28.68 -5.56 -8.65
C LEU A 23 29.40 -6.31 -9.77
N ASN A 24 30.28 -5.64 -10.51
CA ASN A 24 31.05 -6.27 -11.57
C ASN A 24 31.96 -7.39 -11.03
N GLN A 25 32.59 -7.18 -9.87
CA GLN A 25 33.38 -8.22 -9.21
C GLN A 25 32.51 -9.43 -8.80
N ALA A 26 31.29 -9.20 -8.31
CA ALA A 26 30.36 -10.27 -7.99
C ALA A 26 29.93 -11.05 -9.25
N TYR A 27 29.70 -10.36 -10.37
CA TYR A 27 29.41 -11.01 -11.64
C TYR A 27 30.59 -11.80 -12.19
N ASP A 28 31.81 -11.28 -12.09
CA ASP A 28 33.02 -12.00 -12.51
C ASP A 28 33.22 -13.29 -11.70
N LEU A 29 32.97 -13.24 -10.39
CA LEU A 29 32.99 -14.42 -9.53
C LEU A 29 31.91 -15.44 -9.92
N TRP A 30 30.67 -15.00 -10.16
CA TRP A 30 29.58 -15.89 -10.61
C TRP A 30 29.96 -16.56 -11.93
N LYS A 31 30.40 -15.78 -12.93
CA LYS A 31 30.86 -16.29 -14.22
C LYS A 31 32.01 -17.28 -14.08
N TYR A 32 32.91 -17.07 -13.12
CA TYR A 32 34.04 -17.96 -12.90
C TYR A 32 33.63 -19.32 -12.30
N TYR A 33 32.73 -19.32 -11.32
CA TYR A 33 32.36 -20.53 -10.58
C TYR A 33 31.16 -21.28 -11.16
N ASP A 34 30.22 -20.57 -11.79
CA ASP A 34 28.96 -21.14 -12.29
C ASP A 34 28.44 -20.33 -13.49
N TYR A 35 29.20 -20.37 -14.58
CA TYR A 35 28.88 -19.64 -15.82
C TYR A 35 27.50 -20.00 -16.38
N ASP A 36 27.12 -21.28 -16.33
CA ASP A 36 25.90 -21.78 -16.96
C ASP A 36 24.62 -21.26 -16.29
N THR A 37 24.69 -20.83 -15.02
CA THR A 37 23.54 -20.24 -14.31
C THR A 37 23.52 -18.71 -14.34
N PHE A 38 24.53 -18.06 -14.92
CA PHE A 38 24.60 -16.61 -14.99
C PHE A 38 23.57 -16.06 -16.02
N PRO A 39 22.57 -15.27 -15.60
CA PRO A 39 21.47 -14.87 -16.48
C PRO A 39 21.84 -13.75 -17.47
N GLY A 40 23.07 -13.21 -17.38
CA GLY A 40 23.49 -12.00 -18.07
C GLY A 40 23.39 -10.76 -17.16
N ASP A 41 24.20 -9.74 -17.46
CA ASP A 41 24.35 -8.56 -16.60
C ASP A 41 23.03 -7.76 -16.42
N THR A 42 22.07 -7.89 -17.34
CA THR A 42 20.78 -7.17 -17.32
C THR A 42 19.61 -7.98 -16.79
N ASN A 43 19.78 -9.29 -16.57
CA ASN A 43 18.69 -10.20 -16.20
C ASN A 43 18.83 -10.74 -14.77
N VAL A 44 19.74 -10.17 -13.98
CA VAL A 44 19.90 -10.54 -12.57
C VAL A 44 18.73 -10.00 -11.76
N SER A 45 18.06 -10.89 -11.04
CA SER A 45 16.96 -10.51 -10.14
C SER A 45 17.44 -9.67 -8.97
N SER A 46 16.64 -8.70 -8.54
CA SER A 46 16.82 -7.90 -7.32
C SER A 46 17.15 -8.75 -6.10
N TYR A 47 16.52 -9.93 -5.96
CA TYR A 47 16.78 -10.85 -4.86
C TYR A 47 18.21 -11.41 -4.83
N ALA A 48 18.81 -11.62 -6.00
CA ALA A 48 20.20 -12.03 -6.09
C ALA A 48 21.13 -10.88 -5.64
N LEU A 49 20.83 -9.64 -6.03
CA LEU A 49 21.56 -8.45 -5.58
C LEU A 49 21.45 -8.26 -4.06
N PHE A 50 20.26 -8.46 -3.48
CA PHE A 50 20.07 -8.43 -2.03
C PHE A 50 20.88 -9.52 -1.31
N THR A 51 21.01 -10.70 -1.93
CA THR A 51 21.81 -11.80 -1.39
C THR A 51 23.30 -11.47 -1.41
N PHE A 52 23.80 -10.80 -2.46
CA PHE A 52 25.18 -10.30 -2.49
C PHE A 52 25.45 -9.32 -1.35
N ASP A 53 24.57 -8.33 -1.15
CA ASP A 53 24.75 -7.38 -0.05
C ASP A 53 24.62 -8.03 1.33
N ALA A 54 23.76 -9.05 1.49
CA ALA A 54 23.66 -9.81 2.73
C ALA A 54 24.95 -10.60 3.02
N ALA A 55 25.51 -11.28 2.01
CA ALA A 55 26.77 -11.99 2.13
C ALA A 55 27.94 -11.04 2.44
N TRP A 56 27.98 -9.89 1.75
CA TRP A 56 29.01 -8.88 1.98
C TRP A 56 28.90 -8.25 3.38
N SER A 57 27.67 -7.96 3.83
CA SER A 57 27.40 -7.50 5.20
C SER A 57 27.92 -8.48 6.25
N LEU A 58 27.69 -9.78 6.04
CA LEU A 58 28.19 -10.84 6.92
C LEU A 58 29.73 -10.88 6.95
N ILE A 59 30.38 -10.77 5.78
CA ILE A 59 31.84 -10.79 5.70
C ILE A 59 32.43 -9.60 6.46
N LEU A 60 31.92 -8.39 6.21
CA LEU A 60 32.41 -7.17 6.85
C LEU A 60 32.21 -7.21 8.37
N SER A 61 31.05 -7.65 8.84
CA SER A 61 30.76 -7.73 10.27
C SER A 61 31.62 -8.76 10.99
N LEU A 62 31.87 -9.93 10.37
CA LEU A 62 32.77 -10.94 10.90
C LEU A 62 34.23 -10.49 10.91
N GLN A 63 34.70 -9.83 9.85
CA GLN A 63 36.05 -9.26 9.80
C GLN A 63 36.27 -8.26 10.94
N GLN A 64 35.31 -7.35 11.16
CA GLN A 64 35.39 -6.40 12.25
C GLN A 64 35.34 -7.08 13.62
N LEU A 65 34.49 -8.10 13.81
CA LEU A 65 34.44 -8.85 15.06
C LEU A 65 35.78 -9.51 15.37
N CYS A 66 36.38 -10.18 14.39
CA CYS A 66 37.66 -10.86 14.52
C CYS A 66 38.86 -9.93 14.68
N SER A 67 38.72 -8.65 14.34
CA SER A 67 39.73 -7.64 14.61
C SER A 67 39.76 -7.16 16.07
N ILE A 68 38.64 -7.30 16.80
CA ILE A 68 38.47 -6.78 18.16
C ILE A 68 38.49 -7.91 19.20
N GLN A 69 38.06 -9.11 18.82
CA GLN A 69 37.88 -10.26 19.71
C GLN A 69 38.64 -11.47 19.18
N LEU A 70 39.42 -12.13 20.05
CA LEU A 70 40.11 -13.39 19.74
C LEU A 70 39.93 -14.38 20.89
N PRO A 71 39.47 -15.60 20.63
CA PRO A 71 38.81 -16.07 19.40
C PRO A 71 37.47 -15.36 19.14
N CYS A 72 37.10 -15.15 17.88
CA CYS A 72 35.88 -14.41 17.50
C CYS A 72 34.67 -15.28 17.11
N LEU A 73 34.90 -16.56 16.81
CA LEU A 73 33.87 -17.50 16.34
C LEU A 73 33.72 -18.65 17.32
N GLU A 74 33.31 -18.34 18.54
CA GLU A 74 33.09 -19.34 19.58
C GLU A 74 31.61 -19.66 19.80
N PHE A 75 31.34 -20.95 19.91
CA PHE A 75 30.02 -21.47 20.23
C PHE A 75 30.09 -22.32 21.48
N VAL A 76 29.11 -22.16 22.38
CA VAL A 76 28.89 -23.07 23.51
C VAL A 76 27.72 -23.99 23.22
N ASN A 77 27.70 -25.15 23.90
CA ASN A 77 26.68 -26.19 23.75
C ASN A 77 26.52 -26.70 22.30
N VAL A 78 27.63 -26.84 21.57
CA VAL A 78 27.64 -27.28 20.16
C VAL A 78 26.98 -28.64 19.90
N SER A 79 26.83 -29.46 20.93
CA SER A 79 26.17 -30.78 20.86
C SER A 79 24.64 -30.72 20.84
N ASN A 80 24.02 -29.56 21.11
CA ASN A 80 22.56 -29.40 21.11
C ASN A 80 22.14 -28.26 20.19
N CYS A 81 21.41 -28.58 19.11
CA CYS A 81 20.91 -27.59 18.16
C CYS A 81 20.02 -26.50 18.79
N TYR A 82 19.28 -26.83 19.85
CA TYR A 82 18.36 -25.88 20.51
C TYR A 82 19.07 -24.92 21.47
N ASN A 83 20.22 -25.32 22.01
CA ASN A 83 20.95 -24.56 23.02
C ASN A 83 22.32 -24.08 22.53
N ARG A 84 22.62 -24.23 21.24
CA ARG A 84 23.86 -23.73 20.64
C ARG A 84 23.83 -22.20 20.66
N LEU A 85 24.77 -21.61 21.39
CA LEU A 85 24.85 -20.15 21.55
C LEU A 85 26.13 -19.62 20.92
N PHE A 86 26.00 -18.57 20.12
CA PHE A 86 27.14 -17.79 19.65
C PHE A 86 27.57 -16.81 20.75
N LEU A 87 28.75 -17.02 21.33
CA LEU A 87 29.22 -16.27 22.50
C LEU A 87 29.33 -14.77 22.24
N HIS A 88 29.67 -14.38 21.02
CA HIS A 88 29.88 -12.98 20.63
C HIS A 88 28.71 -12.37 19.88
N SER A 89 27.51 -12.97 19.99
CA SER A 89 26.30 -12.50 19.32
C SER A 89 25.98 -11.02 19.59
N GLU A 90 26.06 -10.57 20.85
CA GLU A 90 25.86 -9.16 21.23
C GLU A 90 26.81 -8.21 20.50
N HIS A 91 28.12 -8.52 20.50
CA HIS A 91 29.12 -7.70 19.80
C HIS A 91 28.91 -7.73 18.28
N TYR A 92 28.59 -8.90 17.74
CA TYR A 92 28.28 -9.07 16.33
C TYR A 92 27.06 -8.25 15.90
N TYR A 93 25.95 -8.28 16.66
CA TYR A 93 24.78 -7.45 16.39
C TYR A 93 25.10 -5.95 16.51
N SER A 94 25.90 -5.55 17.50
CA SER A 94 26.33 -4.16 17.67
C SER A 94 27.21 -3.65 16.51
N ILE A 95 28.03 -4.53 15.93
CA ILE A 95 28.81 -4.22 14.72
C ILE A 95 27.86 -4.06 13.53
N MET A 96 26.96 -5.03 13.32
CA MET A 96 26.02 -4.99 12.20
C MET A 96 25.13 -3.74 12.22
N SER A 97 24.63 -3.33 13.39
CA SER A 97 23.76 -2.15 13.51
C SER A 97 24.47 -0.81 13.35
N LYS A 98 25.80 -0.78 13.44
CA LYS A 98 26.62 0.41 13.18
C LYS A 98 27.24 0.40 11.78
N MET A 99 27.15 -0.72 11.08
CA MET A 99 27.73 -0.87 9.75
C MET A 99 26.98 -0.01 8.74
N THR A 100 27.74 0.66 7.89
CA THR A 100 27.19 1.50 6.83
C THR A 100 28.13 1.44 5.63
N PHE A 101 27.63 1.05 4.46
CA PHE A 101 28.42 1.00 3.23
C PHE A 101 27.52 1.08 1.99
N LEU A 102 28.11 1.43 0.85
CA LEU A 102 27.44 1.38 -0.45
C LEU A 102 27.56 -0.03 -1.03
N GLY A 103 26.46 -0.76 -1.06
CA GLY A 103 26.33 -2.10 -1.62
C GLY A 103 25.96 -2.09 -3.10
N VAL A 104 25.72 -3.27 -3.65
CA VAL A 104 25.31 -3.44 -5.06
C VAL A 104 23.84 -3.11 -5.29
N SER A 105 23.01 -3.21 -4.24
CA SER A 105 21.59 -2.85 -4.29
C SER A 105 21.27 -1.46 -3.74
N GLY A 106 22.27 -0.68 -3.30
CA GLY A 106 22.10 0.66 -2.72
C GLY A 106 22.87 0.84 -1.42
N GLN A 107 22.57 1.88 -0.64
CA GLN A 107 23.13 2.05 0.69
C GLN A 107 22.65 0.93 1.61
N ILE A 108 23.57 0.37 2.38
CA ILE A 108 23.29 -0.62 3.41
C ILE A 108 23.51 0.05 4.75
N LYS A 109 22.43 0.15 5.52
CA LYS A 109 22.45 0.63 6.91
C LYS A 109 21.32 0.00 7.69
N PHE A 110 21.64 -0.48 8.89
CA PHE A 110 20.70 -1.09 9.81
C PHE A 110 20.53 -0.21 11.05
N SER A 111 19.47 -0.45 11.81
CA SER A 111 19.35 0.04 13.19
C SER A 111 18.85 -1.09 14.09
N ASN A 112 18.84 -0.84 15.39
CA ASN A 112 18.22 -1.74 16.36
C ASN A 112 16.70 -1.52 16.46
N GLU A 113 16.14 -0.53 15.78
CA GLU A 113 14.72 -0.16 15.89
C GLU A 113 13.85 -0.89 14.86
N THR A 114 14.42 -1.25 13.71
CA THR A 114 13.72 -1.88 12.60
C THR A 114 14.44 -3.14 12.16
N ALA A 115 13.67 -4.15 11.72
CA ALA A 115 14.22 -5.32 11.05
C ALA A 115 14.71 -5.01 9.62
N ASP A 116 14.24 -3.88 9.07
CA ASP A 116 14.55 -3.42 7.71
C ASP A 116 15.75 -2.46 7.67
N ARG A 117 16.27 -2.21 6.47
CA ARG A 117 17.23 -1.15 6.20
C ARG A 117 16.61 0.22 6.52
N VAL A 118 17.39 1.11 7.14
CA VAL A 118 16.86 2.37 7.73
C VAL A 118 16.96 3.53 6.74
N ASP A 119 18.02 3.53 5.95
CA ASP A 119 18.19 4.40 4.79
C ASP A 119 18.19 3.45 3.59
N ASP A 120 17.42 3.75 2.54
CA ASP A 120 17.32 2.95 1.30
C ASP A 120 16.33 1.78 1.26
N ALA A 121 15.08 2.04 1.68
CA ALA A 121 13.95 1.33 1.13
C ALA A 121 13.57 1.99 -0.21
N TYR A 122 13.63 1.23 -1.29
CA TYR A 122 13.26 1.68 -2.61
C TYR A 122 12.07 0.88 -3.11
N TYR A 123 11.12 1.57 -3.70
CA TYR A 123 9.93 0.94 -4.25
C TYR A 123 9.64 1.47 -5.65
N ILE A 124 9.16 0.58 -6.49
CA ILE A 124 8.47 0.96 -7.73
C ILE A 124 7.00 0.57 -7.62
N VAL A 125 6.16 1.37 -8.27
CA VAL A 125 4.78 1.02 -8.55
C VAL A 125 4.71 0.54 -9.98
N LYS A 126 4.18 -0.66 -10.20
CA LYS A 126 3.83 -1.14 -11.53
C LYS A 126 2.32 -1.03 -11.74
N ASN A 127 1.93 -0.44 -12.86
CA ASN A 127 0.55 -0.44 -13.31
C ASN A 127 0.31 -1.65 -14.20
N ILE A 128 -0.57 -2.53 -13.72
CA ILE A 128 -1.05 -3.68 -14.46
C ILE A 128 -2.07 -3.18 -15.48
N GLN A 129 -1.71 -3.24 -16.74
CA GLN A 129 -2.53 -2.74 -17.83
C GLN A 129 -2.46 -3.63 -19.07
N THR A 130 -3.48 -3.52 -19.91
CA THR A 130 -3.54 -4.11 -21.25
C THR A 130 -3.22 -3.00 -22.24
N LEU A 131 -2.35 -3.26 -23.21
CA LEU A 131 -2.03 -2.25 -24.23
C LEU A 131 -3.12 -2.27 -25.32
N ASN A 132 -3.45 -1.10 -25.87
CA ASN A 132 -4.40 -1.03 -26.99
C ASN A 132 -3.92 -1.81 -28.23
N THR A 133 -2.61 -1.95 -28.39
CA THR A 133 -1.97 -2.70 -29.47
C THR A 133 -2.00 -4.21 -29.23
N ASP A 134 -2.20 -4.65 -27.99
CA ASP A 134 -2.24 -6.06 -27.61
C ASP A 134 -3.18 -6.28 -26.41
N PRO A 135 -4.50 -6.31 -26.66
CA PRO A 135 -5.51 -6.36 -25.60
C PRO A 135 -5.58 -7.73 -24.90
N ASN A 136 -4.96 -8.77 -25.47
CA ASN A 136 -4.96 -10.11 -24.90
C ASN A 136 -3.82 -10.34 -23.91
N ASN A 137 -2.84 -9.43 -23.86
CA ASN A 137 -1.70 -9.52 -22.97
C ASN A 137 -1.78 -8.51 -21.82
N ILE A 138 -1.30 -8.96 -20.65
CA ILE A 138 -1.22 -8.17 -19.43
C ILE A 138 0.23 -7.74 -19.24
N TYR A 139 0.43 -6.44 -19.08
CA TYR A 139 1.74 -5.82 -18.89
C TYR A 139 1.84 -5.23 -17.49
N TYR A 140 3.04 -5.35 -16.91
CA TYR A 140 3.38 -4.78 -15.61
C TYR A 140 4.35 -3.63 -15.85
N LEU A 141 3.81 -2.43 -16.07
CA LEU A 141 4.61 -1.27 -16.48
C LEU A 141 4.96 -0.41 -15.27
N PRO A 142 6.24 -0.12 -15.00
CA PRO A 142 6.62 0.75 -13.90
C PRO A 142 6.17 2.18 -14.18
N VAL A 143 5.42 2.77 -13.26
CA VAL A 143 4.79 4.10 -13.41
C VAL A 143 5.30 5.11 -12.39
N LEU A 144 5.60 4.64 -11.17
CA LEU A 144 6.09 5.49 -10.10
C LEU A 144 7.29 4.84 -9.40
N LYS A 145 8.10 5.67 -8.76
CA LYS A 145 9.19 5.27 -7.88
C LYS A 145 9.19 6.10 -6.60
N TRP A 146 9.72 5.50 -5.55
CA TRP A 146 9.94 6.13 -4.25
C TRP A 146 11.21 5.58 -3.61
N TYR A 147 11.86 6.43 -2.81
CA TYR A 147 13.01 6.07 -2.00
C TYR A 147 12.90 6.73 -0.63
N THR A 148 13.50 6.09 0.39
CA THR A 148 13.58 6.64 1.75
C THR A 148 14.20 8.04 1.72
N GLY A 149 13.46 9.04 2.21
CA GLY A 149 13.84 10.45 2.16
C GLY A 149 13.10 11.26 1.09
N SER A 150 12.27 10.63 0.25
CA SER A 150 11.33 11.33 -0.62
C SER A 150 9.98 11.58 0.08
N ASP A 151 9.50 12.82 0.02
CA ASP A 151 8.18 13.20 0.55
C ASP A 151 7.00 12.71 -0.32
N LYS A 152 7.27 12.21 -1.54
CA LYS A 152 6.23 11.78 -2.48
C LYS A 152 6.73 10.74 -3.49
N TRP A 153 5.79 10.01 -4.07
CA TRP A 153 6.04 9.21 -5.27
C TRP A 153 6.37 10.12 -6.45
N THR A 154 7.35 9.72 -7.26
CA THR A 154 7.73 10.42 -8.50
C THR A 154 7.52 9.50 -9.69
N TYR A 155 7.40 10.04 -10.89
CA TYR A 155 7.28 9.22 -12.09
C TYR A 155 8.55 8.38 -12.31
N TYR A 156 8.37 7.13 -12.72
CA TYR A 156 9.48 6.20 -12.95
C TYR A 156 10.43 6.73 -14.05
N THR A 157 9.87 7.18 -15.17
CA THR A 157 10.57 7.81 -16.30
C THR A 157 9.99 9.20 -16.59
N ASN A 158 10.80 10.09 -17.19
CA ASN A 158 10.35 11.42 -17.66
C ASN A 158 9.33 11.31 -18.81
N GLU A 159 9.32 10.19 -19.52
CA GLU A 159 8.28 9.82 -20.47
C GLU A 159 7.20 9.06 -19.69
N SER A 160 6.03 9.67 -19.57
CA SER A 160 4.94 9.22 -18.71
C SER A 160 4.41 7.86 -19.16
N ASN A 161 4.74 6.80 -18.43
CA ASN A 161 3.87 5.63 -18.39
C ASN A 161 2.59 6.08 -17.69
N ASP A 162 1.57 6.42 -18.48
CA ASP A 162 0.28 6.86 -17.96
C ASP A 162 -0.27 5.81 -17.00
N ILE A 163 -0.67 6.24 -15.81
CA ILE A 163 -1.40 5.37 -14.88
C ILE A 163 -2.78 5.14 -15.45
N ILE A 164 -3.05 3.90 -15.83
CA ILE A 164 -4.36 3.44 -16.25
C ILE A 164 -5.12 2.95 -15.03
N TRP A 165 -6.28 3.52 -14.82
CA TRP A 165 -7.26 3.14 -13.81
C TRP A 165 -8.21 2.08 -14.38
N PRO A 166 -9.07 1.46 -13.53
CA PRO A 166 -10.11 0.56 -14.02
C PRO A 166 -10.90 1.17 -15.19
N ASP A 167 -11.41 0.31 -16.07
CA ASP A 167 -12.08 0.67 -17.33
C ASP A 167 -11.21 1.41 -18.36
N LEU A 168 -9.89 1.21 -18.30
CA LEU A 168 -8.91 1.85 -19.21
C LEU A 168 -8.93 3.39 -19.12
N SER A 169 -9.35 3.92 -17.97
CA SER A 169 -9.45 5.35 -17.74
C SER A 169 -8.09 5.95 -17.40
N LYS A 170 -7.77 7.10 -18.01
CA LYS A 170 -6.66 7.98 -17.58
C LYS A 170 -7.10 8.99 -16.51
N ASN A 171 -8.41 9.11 -16.29
CA ASN A 171 -8.94 10.00 -15.28
C ASN A 171 -8.76 9.37 -13.91
N ILE A 172 -8.11 10.11 -13.01
CA ILE A 172 -7.95 9.71 -11.61
C ILE A 172 -9.34 9.51 -10.99
N PRO A 173 -9.65 8.31 -10.47
CA PRO A 173 -10.91 8.04 -9.81
C PRO A 173 -11.09 9.01 -8.64
N LYS A 174 -12.27 9.62 -8.57
CA LYS A 174 -12.65 10.39 -7.40
C LYS A 174 -13.09 9.42 -6.31
N ASP A 175 -12.54 9.60 -5.12
CA ASP A 175 -12.75 8.72 -3.96
C ASP A 175 -14.21 8.66 -3.47
N HIS A 176 -15.07 9.59 -3.94
CA HIS A 176 -16.48 9.63 -3.59
C HIS A 176 -17.37 9.89 -4.82
N ARG A 177 -18.54 9.24 -4.83
CA ARG A 177 -19.61 9.60 -5.77
C ARG A 177 -20.18 10.96 -5.37
N LEU A 178 -20.48 11.79 -6.35
CA LEU A 178 -21.26 13.01 -6.13
C LEU A 178 -22.64 12.62 -5.57
N ILE A 179 -23.13 13.36 -4.58
CA ILE A 179 -24.46 13.15 -3.98
C ILE A 179 -25.59 13.45 -4.99
N SER A 180 -25.33 14.33 -5.97
CA SER A 180 -26.27 14.66 -7.03
C SER A 180 -26.64 13.43 -7.86
N GLY A 181 -27.94 13.25 -8.12
CA GLY A 181 -28.51 12.10 -8.83
C GLY A 181 -28.56 10.80 -8.03
N GLN A 182 -28.04 10.76 -6.80
CA GLN A 182 -28.07 9.56 -5.97
C GLN A 182 -29.37 9.47 -5.16
N LYS A 183 -29.89 8.24 -4.98
CA LYS A 183 -31.03 7.98 -4.11
C LYS A 183 -30.59 8.01 -2.65
N LEU A 184 -31.05 8.99 -1.89
CA LEU A 184 -30.79 9.10 -0.46
C LEU A 184 -31.99 8.60 0.33
N ARG A 185 -31.80 7.55 1.13
CA ARG A 185 -32.85 7.01 2.02
C ARG A 185 -32.89 7.83 3.30
N ILE A 186 -34.02 8.50 3.56
CA ILE A 186 -34.19 9.43 4.67
C ILE A 186 -35.31 8.91 5.56
N ALA A 187 -34.97 8.52 6.79
CA ALA A 187 -35.96 8.11 7.77
C ALA A 187 -36.64 9.34 8.39
N ILE A 188 -37.97 9.32 8.45
CA ILE A 188 -38.77 10.33 9.14
C ILE A 188 -39.73 9.67 10.13
N MET A 189 -40.09 10.41 11.17
CA MET A 189 -41.13 10.04 12.13
C MET A 189 -42.07 11.22 12.34
N GLU A 190 -43.35 10.94 12.61
CA GLU A 190 -44.33 11.99 12.89
C GLU A 190 -44.05 12.63 14.25
N VAL A 191 -43.69 13.91 14.25
CA VAL A 191 -43.43 14.72 15.44
C VAL A 191 -43.87 16.14 15.13
N ALA A 192 -45.01 16.56 15.67
CA ALA A 192 -45.47 17.93 15.53
C ALA A 192 -44.56 18.90 16.32
N PRO A 193 -44.24 20.11 15.80
CA PRO A 193 -44.64 20.67 14.49
C PRO A 193 -43.63 20.38 13.35
N PHE A 194 -42.63 19.55 13.59
CA PHE A 194 -41.49 19.37 12.67
C PHE A 194 -41.83 18.50 11.45
N ILE A 195 -42.61 17.43 11.65
CA ILE A 195 -43.12 16.53 10.61
C ILE A 195 -44.54 16.14 11.00
N MET A 196 -45.50 16.60 10.20
CA MET A 196 -46.93 16.35 10.38
C MET A 196 -47.47 15.66 9.13
N LEU A 197 -48.06 14.47 9.30
CA LEU A 197 -48.59 13.70 8.17
C LEU A 197 -49.98 14.21 7.78
N LYS A 198 -50.33 14.14 6.49
CA LYS A 198 -51.66 14.54 6.03
C LYS A 198 -52.76 13.52 6.37
N ASN A 199 -52.40 12.24 6.54
CA ASN A 199 -53.34 11.16 6.85
C ASN A 199 -52.65 10.06 7.68
N SER A 200 -52.23 10.42 8.90
CA SER A 200 -51.40 9.60 9.78
C SER A 200 -52.00 8.21 10.03
N THR A 201 -53.28 8.14 10.40
CA THR A 201 -53.98 6.89 10.73
C THR A 201 -53.99 5.91 9.57
N ASN A 202 -54.32 6.36 8.36
CA ASN A 202 -54.34 5.50 7.17
C ASN A 202 -52.91 5.09 6.76
N MET A 203 -51.93 5.98 6.93
CA MET A 203 -50.54 5.70 6.58
C MET A 203 -49.95 4.60 7.46
N TYR A 204 -50.17 4.67 8.78
CA TYR A 204 -49.71 3.68 9.74
C TYR A 204 -50.48 2.36 9.69
N ASN A 205 -51.80 2.39 9.50
CA ASN A 205 -52.62 1.17 9.40
C ASN A 205 -52.27 0.32 8.17
N ASN A 206 -51.81 0.97 7.09
CA ASN A 206 -51.37 0.30 5.87
C ASN A 206 -49.85 0.00 5.85
N MET A 207 -49.16 0.03 7.00
CA MET A 207 -47.78 -0.42 7.09
C MET A 207 -47.72 -1.90 7.47
N THR A 208 -47.19 -2.71 6.57
CA THR A 208 -46.87 -4.12 6.82
C THR A 208 -45.51 -4.29 7.49
N ASP A 209 -44.56 -3.41 7.18
CA ASP A 209 -43.18 -3.41 7.69
C ASP A 209 -42.94 -2.27 8.70
N ASN A 210 -41.75 -2.23 9.31
CA ASN A 210 -41.35 -1.18 10.27
C ASN A 210 -41.24 0.23 9.66
N TYR A 211 -41.31 0.33 8.33
CA TYR A 211 -41.32 1.59 7.62
C TYR A 211 -42.18 1.49 6.36
N LYS A 212 -42.56 2.66 5.82
CA LYS A 212 -43.23 2.79 4.53
C LYS A 212 -42.58 3.91 3.73
N ILE A 213 -42.34 3.67 2.45
CA ILE A 213 -41.89 4.74 1.55
C ILE A 213 -43.09 5.65 1.27
N VAL A 214 -42.90 6.95 1.50
CA VAL A 214 -43.95 7.97 1.31
C VAL A 214 -43.43 9.08 0.41
N ASP A 215 -44.35 9.72 -0.32
CA ASP A 215 -44.00 10.91 -1.09
C ASP A 215 -43.77 12.12 -0.18
N MET A 216 -42.90 13.02 -0.60
CA MET A 216 -42.62 14.28 0.11
C MET A 216 -43.86 15.20 0.25
N THR A 217 -44.88 14.97 -0.58
CA THR A 217 -46.18 15.63 -0.52
C THR A 217 -47.09 15.09 0.58
N SER A 218 -46.76 13.94 1.17
CA SER A 218 -47.55 13.23 2.20
C SER A 218 -47.42 13.86 3.60
N PHE A 219 -46.44 14.74 3.80
CA PHE A 219 -46.21 15.44 5.06
C PHE A 219 -45.97 16.94 4.85
N HIS A 220 -45.91 17.67 5.96
CA HIS A 220 -45.57 19.09 6.05
C HIS A 220 -44.86 19.38 7.38
N GLY A 221 -44.31 20.58 7.54
CA GLY A 221 -43.54 20.98 8.71
C GLY A 221 -42.10 21.35 8.35
N PHE A 222 -41.36 21.83 9.35
CA PHE A 222 -40.02 22.40 9.18
C PHE A 222 -39.04 21.50 8.41
N PHE A 223 -39.03 20.18 8.69
CA PHE A 223 -38.09 19.28 8.01
C PHE A 223 -38.43 19.05 6.54
N LYS A 224 -39.69 19.23 6.13
CA LYS A 224 -40.02 19.18 4.69
C LYS A 224 -39.31 20.31 3.95
N ASP A 225 -39.38 21.52 4.50
CA ASP A 225 -38.81 22.70 3.86
C ASP A 225 -37.27 22.62 3.81
N ILE A 226 -36.65 22.12 4.88
CA ILE A 226 -35.21 21.80 4.88
C ILE A 226 -34.88 20.78 3.80
N LEU A 227 -35.59 19.65 3.76
CA LEU A 227 -35.30 18.58 2.82
C LEU A 227 -35.48 19.04 1.37
N SER A 228 -36.47 19.88 1.08
CA SER A 228 -36.66 20.47 -0.26
C SER A 228 -35.48 21.38 -0.63
N ASN A 229 -35.05 22.25 0.28
CA ASN A 229 -33.90 23.14 0.05
C ASN A 229 -32.59 22.36 -0.13
N LEU A 230 -32.38 21.30 0.66
CA LEU A 230 -31.23 20.41 0.51
C LEU A 230 -31.28 19.65 -0.83
N GLN A 231 -32.46 19.16 -1.23
CA GLN A 231 -32.66 18.52 -2.53
C GLN A 231 -32.32 19.51 -3.67
N ASP A 232 -32.80 20.75 -3.62
CA ASP A 232 -32.55 21.75 -4.65
C ASP A 232 -31.05 22.12 -4.74
N ARG A 233 -30.36 22.22 -3.60
CA ARG A 233 -28.93 22.60 -3.56
C ARG A 233 -27.98 21.45 -3.89
N MET A 234 -28.31 20.23 -3.47
CA MET A 234 -27.40 19.07 -3.55
C MET A 234 -27.79 18.08 -4.66
N GLY A 235 -29.00 18.18 -5.20
CA GLY A 235 -29.48 17.41 -6.36
C GLY A 235 -29.68 15.91 -6.10
N PHE A 236 -29.75 15.45 -4.85
CA PHE A 236 -30.06 14.05 -4.56
C PHE A 236 -31.55 13.75 -4.79
N ILE A 237 -31.88 12.47 -4.89
CA ILE A 237 -33.24 11.96 -5.03
C ILE A 237 -33.70 11.43 -3.66
N PRO A 238 -34.55 12.14 -2.90
CA PRO A 238 -35.00 11.67 -1.60
C PRO A 238 -35.90 10.43 -1.74
N VAL A 239 -35.62 9.41 -0.94
CA VAL A 239 -36.50 8.27 -0.68
C VAL A 239 -36.92 8.36 0.77
N ILE A 240 -38.09 8.94 1.01
CA ILE A 240 -38.58 9.19 2.37
C ILE A 240 -39.17 7.92 2.94
N MET A 241 -38.63 7.47 4.06
CA MET A 241 -39.05 6.28 4.79
C MET A 241 -39.73 6.72 6.07
N LEU A 242 -41.06 6.69 6.09
CA LEU A 242 -41.83 6.92 7.31
C LEU A 242 -41.69 5.70 8.21
N VAL A 243 -41.09 5.88 9.38
CA VAL A 243 -40.86 4.83 10.36
C VAL A 243 -42.08 4.71 11.28
N LYS A 244 -42.45 3.47 11.63
CA LYS A 244 -43.49 3.20 12.61
C LYS A 244 -43.06 3.75 13.97
N PRO A 245 -43.91 4.47 14.71
CA PRO A 245 -43.58 4.87 16.07
C PRO A 245 -43.41 3.60 16.89
N ASP A 246 -42.22 3.38 17.47
CA ASP A 246 -42.07 2.36 18.51
C ASP A 246 -43.00 2.76 19.67
N THR A 247 -44.12 2.06 19.82
CA THR A 247 -45.02 2.25 20.96
C THR A 247 -44.31 1.78 22.22
N LYS A 248 -43.53 2.66 22.85
CA LYS A 248 -43.21 2.62 24.28
C LYS A 248 -43.15 4.02 24.88
N TYR A 249 -44.31 4.47 25.37
CA TYR A 249 -44.42 5.23 26.61
C TYR A 249 -45.69 4.77 27.34
N ASN A 250 -45.52 3.68 28.09
CA ASN A 250 -46.08 3.40 29.42
C ASN A 250 -45.45 2.11 29.95
#